data_AF-A0A964X2A9-F1
#
_entry.id   AF-A0A964X2A9-F1
#
_cell.length_a   1.000
_cell.length_b   1.000
_cell.length_c   1.000
_cell.angle_alpha   90.00
_cell.angle_beta   90.00
_cell.angle_gamma   90.00
#
_symmetry.space_group_name_H-M   'P 1'
#
loop_
_entity.id
_entity.type
_entity.pdbx_description
1 polymer ?
#
loop_
_entity_poly.entity_id
_entity_poly.type
_entity_poly.pdbx_seq_one_letter_code
_entity_poly.pdbx_strand_id
1 'polypeptide(L)' 'MRKNTRKSGAKAALARPAEGIDVLAELAALKAMTVPELQGKWRVMFGEPAPNASRGNLELRIGYRIQELAHGAEG' A
#
# COMPACT_ATOMS: atom_id res chain seq x y z
N MET A 1 29.04 2.01 16.53
CA MET A 1 27.91 1.16 16.13
C MET A 1 26.75 2.05 15.65
N ARG A 2 26.53 2.25 14.34
CA ARG A 2 25.38 2.99 13.80
C ARG A 2 24.64 2.07 12.82
N LYS A 3 23.41 1.71 13.16
CA LYS A 3 22.55 0.81 12.39
C LYS A 3 21.37 1.63 11.88
N ASN A 4 21.43 2.04 10.61
CA ASN A 4 20.27 2.62 9.93
C ASN A 4 20.37 2.41 8.41
N THR A 5 20.26 1.15 7.99
CA THR A 5 20.11 0.77 6.58
C THR A 5 18.73 1.19 6.09
N ARG A 6 18.60 2.42 5.57
CA ARG A 6 17.50 2.75 4.66
C ARG A 6 17.90 2.27 3.27
N LYS A 7 17.61 0.99 3.00
CA LYS A 7 17.94 0.35 1.73
C LYS A 7 16.82 0.59 0.72
N SER A 8 17.16 1.41 -0.27
CA SER A 8 16.67 1.39 -1.66
C SER A 8 15.24 1.85 -1.92
N GLY A 9 15.09 3.18 -2.00
CA GLY A 9 14.45 3.73 -3.19
C GLY A 9 15.37 3.50 -4.39
N ALA A 10 14.93 2.66 -5.34
CA ALA A 10 15.33 2.61 -6.75
C ALA A 10 15.03 1.22 -7.33
N LYS A 11 13.78 1.00 -7.75
CA LYS A 11 13.41 0.18 -8.92
C LYS A 11 11.99 0.55 -9.35
N ALA A 12 11.76 1.84 -9.59
CA ALA A 12 10.50 2.36 -10.15
C ALA A 12 10.71 3.02 -11.52
N ALA A 13 11.82 2.72 -12.19
CA ALA A 13 12.00 3.00 -13.60
C ALA A 13 12.10 1.64 -14.29
N LEU A 14 11.39 1.45 -15.41
CA LEU A 14 11.22 0.23 -16.19
C LEU A 14 9.95 -0.60 -15.91
N ALA A 15 8.81 0.07 -15.75
CA ALA A 15 7.57 -0.40 -16.35
C ALA A 15 6.75 0.85 -16.56
N ARG A 16 6.45 1.20 -17.81
CA ARG A 16 5.45 2.22 -18.09
C ARG A 16 4.12 1.54 -17.73
N PRO A 17 3.49 1.81 -16.58
CA PRO A 17 2.21 1.18 -16.32
C PRO A 17 1.26 1.89 -17.28
N ALA A 18 0.56 1.09 -18.08
CA ALA A 18 -0.67 1.54 -18.68
C ALA A 18 -1.53 2.22 -17.60
N GLU A 19 -2.36 3.17 -18.02
CA GLU A 19 -3.21 4.13 -17.31
C GLU A 19 -4.14 3.55 -16.21
N GLY A 20 -3.62 2.77 -15.29
CA GLY A 20 -4.34 2.08 -14.23
C GLY A 20 -3.39 1.84 -13.05
N ILE A 21 -3.93 1.92 -11.84
CA ILE A 21 -3.16 1.65 -10.63
C ILE A 21 -2.61 0.22 -10.71
N ASP A 22 -1.27 0.08 -10.68
CA ASP A 22 -0.62 -1.23 -10.67
C ASP A 22 -0.88 -1.91 -9.32
N VAL A 23 -1.98 -2.67 -9.28
CA VAL A 23 -2.49 -3.35 -8.09
C VAL A 23 -1.41 -4.23 -7.47
N LEU A 24 -0.63 -4.93 -8.29
CA LEU A 24 0.39 -5.85 -7.83
C LEU A 24 1.54 -5.12 -7.13
N ALA A 25 2.01 -3.98 -7.66
CA ALA A 25 3.01 -3.14 -7.02
C ALA A 25 2.51 -2.54 -5.70
N GLU A 26 1.27 -2.04 -5.66
CA GLU A 26 0.67 -1.49 -4.45
C GLU A 26 0.45 -2.57 -3.37
N LEU A 27 0.01 -3.78 -3.74
CA LEU A 27 -0.11 -4.93 -2.82
C LEU A 27 1.25 -5.41 -2.31
N ALA A 28 2.27 -5.42 -3.15
CA ALA A 28 3.63 -5.76 -2.75
C ALA A 28 4.20 -4.74 -1.76
N ALA A 29 3.95 -3.45 -1.99
CA ALA A 29 4.31 -2.38 -1.06
C ALA A 29 3.57 -2.53 0.28
N LEU A 30 2.29 -2.90 0.24
CA LEU A 30 1.47 -3.18 1.42
C LEU A 30 2.03 -4.30 2.29
N LYS A 31 2.47 -5.40 1.68
CA LYS A 31 3.10 -6.52 2.40
C LYS A 31 4.43 -6.13 3.04
N ALA A 32 5.15 -5.17 2.47
CA ALA A 32 6.40 -4.64 3.02
C ALA A 32 6.18 -3.62 4.16
N MET A 33 4.97 -3.04 4.27
CA MET A 33 4.63 -2.07 5.31
C MET A 33 4.48 -2.72 6.69
N THR A 34 4.93 -1.99 7.71
CA THR A 34 4.73 -2.34 9.12
C THR A 34 3.35 -1.90 9.62
N VAL A 35 2.89 -2.45 10.74
CA VAL A 35 1.59 -2.08 11.37
C VAL A 35 1.40 -0.56 11.56
N PRO A 36 2.38 0.25 12.02
CA PRO A 36 2.21 1.70 12.08
C PRO A 36 2.11 2.37 10.70
N GLU A 37 2.80 1.86 9.68
CA GLU A 37 2.69 2.36 8.31
C GLU A 37 1.32 2.03 7.69
N LEU A 38 0.81 0.81 7.94
CA LEU A 38 -0.54 0.41 7.53
C LEU A 38 -1.62 1.29 8.18
N GLN A 39 -1.45 1.66 9.46
CA GLN A 39 -2.36 2.60 10.13
C GLN A 39 -2.28 4.02 9.53
N GLY A 40 -1.08 4.46 9.15
CA GLY A 40 -0.88 5.72 8.44
C GLY A 40 -1.59 5.72 7.09
N LYS A 41 -1.35 4.70 6.26
CA LYS A 41 -1.99 4.55 4.94
C LYS A 41 -3.51 4.36 5.07
N TRP A 42 -3.98 3.64 6.08
CA TRP A 42 -5.39 3.53 6.43
C TRP A 42 -6.03 4.89 6.65
N ARG A 43 -5.44 5.72 7.52
CA ARG A 43 -5.95 7.05 7.82
C ARG A 43 -6.00 7.95 6.59
N VAL A 44 -5.01 7.85 5.70
CA VAL A 44 -4.99 8.61 4.44
C VAL A 44 -6.08 8.13 3.47
N MET A 45 -6.29 6.83 3.36
CA MET A 45 -7.25 6.23 2.42
C MET A 45 -8.71 6.34 2.88
N PHE A 46 -8.96 6.17 4.18
CA PHE A 46 -10.30 6.08 4.76
C PHE A 46 -10.69 7.32 5.57
N GLY A 47 -9.74 8.22 5.90
CA GLY A 47 -10.00 9.40 6.72
C GLY A 47 -10.22 9.12 8.22
N GLU A 48 -10.21 7.85 8.63
CA GLU A 48 -10.53 7.42 9.99
C GLU A 48 -9.37 6.63 10.61
N PRO A 49 -9.22 6.59 11.94
CA PRO A 49 -8.27 5.69 12.59
C PRO A 49 -8.72 4.23 12.43
N ALA A 50 -7.76 3.33 12.26
CA ALA A 50 -8.06 1.91 12.20
C ALA A 50 -8.70 1.44 13.51
N PRO A 51 -9.88 0.80 13.48
CA PRO A 51 -10.52 0.30 14.69
C PRO A 51 -9.75 -0.88 15.31
N ASN A 52 -8.97 -1.60 14.49
CA ASN A 52 -8.23 -2.79 14.89
C ASN A 52 -6.80 -2.65 14.37
N ALA A 53 -5.79 -2.69 15.26
CA ALA A 53 -4.37 -2.71 14.88
C ALA A 53 -3.91 -4.08 14.31
N SER A 54 -4.84 -4.94 13.91
CA SER A 54 -4.56 -6.25 13.34
C SER A 54 -4.01 -6.09 11.92
N ARG A 55 -2.71 -6.34 11.77
CA ARG A 55 -1.99 -6.27 10.49
C ARG A 55 -2.76 -6.90 9.33
N GLY A 56 -3.23 -8.14 9.49
CA GLY A 56 -3.97 -8.85 8.45
C GLY A 56 -5.30 -8.19 8.05
N ASN A 57 -6.01 -7.56 8.99
CA ASN A 57 -7.25 -6.84 8.69
C ASN A 57 -6.96 -5.53 7.93
N LEU A 58 -5.90 -4.81 8.31
CA LEU A 58 -5.42 -3.64 7.59
C LEU A 58 -4.97 -4.01 6.18
N GLU A 59 -4.17 -5.07 6.04
CA GLU A 59 -3.69 -5.55 4.73
C GLU A 59 -4.86 -5.92 3.81
N LEU A 60 -5.84 -6.68 4.34
CA LEU A 60 -6.99 -7.14 3.57
C LEU A 60 -7.87 -5.97 3.11
N ARG A 61 -8.20 -5.04 4.00
CA ARG A 61 -9.08 -3.90 3.68
C ARG A 61 -8.41 -2.84 2.80
N ILE A 62 -7.13 -2.51 3.03
CA ILE A 62 -6.39 -1.57 2.14
C ILE A 62 -6.16 -2.24 0.77
N GLY A 63 -5.82 -3.53 0.75
CA GLY A 63 -5.64 -4.29 -0.50
C GLY A 63 -6.92 -4.42 -1.32
N TYR A 64 -8.08 -4.54 -0.67
CA TYR A 64 -9.39 -4.48 -1.34
C TYR A 64 -9.62 -3.10 -1.98
N ARG A 65 -9.35 -2.01 -1.25
CA ARG A 65 -9.54 -0.64 -1.77
C ARG A 65 -8.66 -0.35 -2.98
N ILE A 66 -7.42 -0.84 -2.99
CA ILE A 66 -6.51 -0.71 -4.13
C ILE A 66 -7.03 -1.46 -5.35
N GLN A 67 -7.56 -2.68 -5.16
CA GLN A 67 -8.22 -3.43 -6.24
C GLN A 67 -9.42 -2.65 -6.79
N GLU A 68 -10.29 -2.12 -5.94
CA GLU A 68 -11.44 -1.34 -6.39
C GLU A 68 -11.03 -0.07 -7.15
N LEU A 69 -9.98 0.62 -6.73
CA LEU A 69 -9.46 1.79 -7.45
C LEU A 69 -8.86 1.43 -8.82
N ALA A 70 -8.36 0.22 -8.99
CA ALA A 70 -7.83 -0.25 -10.26
C ALA A 70 -8.89 -0.84 -11.18
N HIS A 71 -9.91 -1.50 -10.62
CA HIS A 71 -11.02 -2.11 -11.38
C HIS A 71 -12.20 -1.14 -11.60
N GLY A 72 -12.28 -0.04 -10.86
CA GLY A 72 -13.37 0.95 -10.91
C GLY A 72 -13.15 2.14 -11.86
N ALA A 73 -12.16 2.08 -12.75
CA ALA A 73 -11.98 3.06 -13.83
C ALA A 73 -12.57 2.59 -15.18
N GLU A 74 -13.34 1.50 -15.21
CA GLU A 74 -14.28 1.23 -16.30
C GLU A 74 -15.64 1.82 -15.96
N GLY A 75 -15.79 3.10 -16.29
CA GLY A 75 -17.07 3.76 -16.53
C GLY A 75 -16.97 4.47 -17.86
#